data_AF-A0A975E0M0-F1
#
_entry.id   AF-A0A975E0M0-F1
#
_cell.length_a   1.000
_cell.length_b   1.000
_cell.length_c   1.000
_cell.angle_alpha   90.00
_cell.angle_beta   90.00
_cell.angle_gamma   90.00
#
_symmetry.space_group_name_H-M   'P 1'
#
loop_
_entity.id
_entity.type
_entity.pdbx_description
1 polymer ?
#
loop_
_entity_poly.entity_id
_entity_poly.type
_entity_poly.pdbx_seq_one_letter_code
_entity_poly.pdbx_strand_id
1 'polypeptide(L)'
;MSADTVVDATDDAALLDAAFVRELIKQIRAQDTHGTWEGKSDLKLLEPYILSAEQRRALPLMGDPDPDTLWRLDLFHNAIGLAIERATKCMVSPMTKMSHEGFGRTVLTTGRLIVVNRHLRDVHRFGFPSLAKLAEAGNKYVAEGVAMIEKYPEVAHYG
;
A
#
# COMPACT_ATOMS: atom_id res chain seq x y z
N MET A 1 32.88 14.73 -12.30
CA MET A 1 31.60 15.43 -12.32
C MET A 1 30.64 14.62 -11.48
N SER A 2 30.52 14.98 -10.20
CA SER A 2 29.67 14.30 -9.24
C SER A 2 28.84 15.38 -8.56
N ALA A 3 27.63 15.57 -9.04
CA ALA A 3 26.63 16.43 -8.45
C ALA A 3 25.30 15.68 -8.56
N ASP A 4 24.94 14.99 -7.47
CA ASP A 4 23.57 14.86 -6.96
C ASP A 4 23.51 13.76 -5.89
N THR A 5 23.69 14.13 -4.62
CA THR A 5 23.31 13.29 -3.47
C THR A 5 22.90 14.11 -2.24
N VAL A 6 22.49 15.38 -2.39
CA VAL A 6 22.18 16.24 -1.22
C VAL A 6 20.73 16.73 -1.16
N VAL A 7 19.83 16.17 -1.97
CA VAL A 7 18.41 16.59 -2.01
C VAL A 7 17.38 15.59 -1.42
N ASP A 8 17.77 14.37 -0.99
CA ASP A 8 16.79 13.31 -0.68
C ASP A 8 16.41 13.14 0.81
N ALA A 9 17.30 13.50 1.75
CA ALA A 9 17.14 13.08 3.15
C ALA A 9 16.04 13.83 3.94
N THR A 10 15.77 15.09 3.60
CA THR A 10 14.74 15.90 4.28
C THR A 10 13.33 15.54 3.83
N ASP A 11 13.19 15.16 2.56
CA ASP A 11 11.91 14.77 1.97
C ASP A 11 11.49 13.37 2.43
N ASP A 12 12.44 12.44 2.55
CA ASP A 12 12.16 11.08 3.05
C ASP A 12 11.63 11.08 4.48
N ALA A 13 12.19 11.90 5.38
CA ALA A 13 11.69 12.00 6.75
C ALA A 13 10.22 12.48 6.80
N ALA A 14 9.87 13.48 6.00
CA ALA A 14 8.50 13.97 5.88
C ALA A 14 7.56 12.91 5.26
N LEU A 15 8.04 12.13 4.29
CA LEU A 15 7.27 11.06 3.65
C LEU A 15 7.04 9.87 4.59
N LEU A 16 8.02 9.51 5.42
CA LEU A 16 7.86 8.51 6.48
C LEU A 16 6.78 8.90 7.47
N ASP A 17 6.58 10.21 7.67
CA ASP A 17 5.56 10.75 8.55
C ASP A 17 4.16 10.84 7.92
N ALA A 18 4.04 10.61 6.62
CA ALA A 18 2.76 10.59 5.93
C ALA A 18 1.84 9.50 6.50
N ALA A 19 0.56 9.84 6.68
CA ALA A 19 -0.40 8.98 7.39
C ALA A 19 -0.45 7.55 6.82
N PHE A 20 -0.56 7.41 5.49
CA PHE A 20 -0.54 6.11 4.82
C PHE A 20 0.77 5.34 5.05
N VAL A 21 1.93 6.00 4.92
CA VAL A 21 3.24 5.35 5.04
C VAL A 21 3.46 4.84 6.46
N ARG A 22 3.07 5.63 7.47
CA ARG A 22 3.08 5.19 8.88
C ARG A 22 2.21 3.96 9.12
N GLU A 23 1.01 3.90 8.53
CA GLU A 23 0.16 2.70 8.66
C GLU A 23 0.77 1.49 7.94
N LEU A 24 1.42 1.68 6.78
CA LEU A 24 2.14 0.61 6.09
C LEU A 24 3.30 0.06 6.91
N ILE A 25 4.11 0.92 7.52
CA ILE A 25 5.20 0.51 8.41
C ILE A 25 4.65 -0.29 9.60
N LYS A 26 3.57 0.19 10.24
CA LYS A 26 2.92 -0.54 11.34
C LYS A 26 2.42 -1.91 10.89
N GLN A 27 1.80 -1.99 9.71
CA GLN A 27 1.35 -3.25 9.13
C GLN A 27 2.50 -4.23 8.94
N ILE A 28 3.64 -3.78 8.44
CA ILE A 28 4.84 -4.61 8.29
C ILE A 28 5.36 -5.05 9.67
N ARG A 29 5.57 -4.10 10.59
CA ARG A 29 6.10 -4.39 11.93
C ARG A 29 5.20 -5.32 12.75
N ALA A 30 3.88 -5.28 12.54
CA ALA A 30 2.94 -6.18 13.22
C ALA A 30 3.12 -7.67 12.82
N GLN A 31 3.77 -7.94 11.69
CA GLN A 31 4.04 -9.30 11.21
C GLN A 31 5.38 -9.84 11.72
N ASP A 32 6.20 -9.01 12.39
CA ASP A 32 7.51 -9.38 12.91
C ASP A 32 7.42 -10.07 14.28
N THR A 33 6.71 -11.20 14.35
CA THR A 33 6.47 -11.96 15.58
C THR A 33 7.74 -12.47 16.26
N HIS A 34 8.83 -12.62 15.52
CA HIS A 34 10.11 -13.14 16.03
C HIS A 34 11.23 -12.09 16.11
N GLY A 35 10.93 -10.81 15.86
CA GLY A 35 11.92 -9.72 15.95
C GLY A 35 13.02 -9.78 14.88
N THR A 36 12.75 -10.40 13.72
CA THR A 36 13.69 -10.49 12.59
C THR A 36 14.03 -9.11 12.01
N TRP A 37 13.14 -8.14 12.19
CA TRP A 37 13.32 -6.76 11.73
C TRP A 37 13.53 -5.77 12.88
N GLU A 38 13.77 -6.26 14.09
CA GLU A 38 14.18 -5.44 15.21
C GLU A 38 15.48 -4.69 14.87
N GLY A 39 15.53 -3.40 15.17
CA GLY A 39 16.66 -2.53 14.82
C GLY A 39 16.77 -2.11 13.34
N LYS A 40 15.95 -2.66 12.43
CA LYS A 40 15.87 -2.14 11.05
C LYS A 40 15.12 -0.83 11.01
N SER A 41 15.65 0.14 10.26
CA SER A 41 14.99 1.42 10.03
C SER A 41 13.70 1.24 9.21
N ASP A 42 12.78 2.20 9.34
CA ASP A 42 11.52 2.17 8.57
C ASP A 42 11.76 2.21 7.06
N LEU A 43 12.76 2.98 6.60
CA LEU A 43 13.17 2.97 5.19
C LEU A 43 13.60 1.58 4.74
N LYS A 44 14.35 0.85 5.59
CA LYS A 44 14.81 -0.50 5.27
C LYS A 44 13.65 -1.48 5.12
N LEU A 45 12.57 -1.28 5.89
CA LEU A 45 11.35 -2.08 5.78
C LEU A 45 10.58 -1.83 4.48
N LEU A 46 10.67 -0.61 3.95
CA LEU A 46 9.95 -0.20 2.75
C LEU A 46 10.70 -0.51 1.45
N GLU A 47 12.00 -0.84 1.49
CA GLU A 47 12.79 -1.19 0.31
C GLU A 47 12.11 -2.20 -0.64
N PRO A 48 11.43 -3.27 -0.17
CA PRO A 48 10.76 -4.23 -1.06
C PRO A 48 9.59 -3.63 -1.88
N TYR A 49 9.09 -2.45 -1.50
CA TYR A 49 8.09 -1.70 -2.27
C TYR A 49 8.72 -0.76 -3.29
N ILE A 50 10.03 -0.50 -3.20
CA ILE A 50 10.74 0.47 -4.04
C ILE A 50 11.54 -0.27 -5.11
N LEU A 51 11.03 -0.25 -6.33
CA LEU A 51 11.63 -0.90 -7.49
C LEU A 51 11.88 0.12 -8.58
N SER A 52 13.11 0.17 -9.10
CA SER A 52 13.42 0.94 -10.30
C SER A 52 12.57 0.46 -11.49
N ALA A 53 12.42 1.31 -12.51
CA ALA A 53 11.68 0.92 -13.71
C ALA A 53 12.29 -0.32 -14.39
N GLU A 54 13.61 -0.48 -14.33
CA GLU A 54 14.34 -1.62 -14.88
C GLU A 54 14.10 -2.89 -14.06
N GLN A 55 14.25 -2.83 -12.73
CA GLN A 55 13.97 -3.94 -11.82
C GLN A 55 12.54 -4.45 -12.01
N ARG A 56 11.58 -3.52 -12.09
CA ARG A 56 10.16 -3.86 -12.28
C ARG A 56 9.89 -4.52 -13.63
N ARG A 57 10.57 -4.09 -14.71
CA ARG A 57 10.43 -4.70 -16.04
C ARG A 57 11.06 -6.08 -16.12
N ALA A 58 12.15 -6.31 -15.38
CA ALA A 58 12.85 -7.59 -15.33
C ALA A 58 12.05 -8.70 -14.62
N LEU A 59 11.05 -8.35 -13.81
CA LEU A 59 10.22 -9.34 -13.12
C LEU A 59 9.38 -10.16 -14.13
N PRO A 60 9.41 -11.50 -14.03
CA PRO A 60 8.65 -12.37 -14.92
C PRO A 60 7.15 -12.22 -14.67
N LEU A 61 6.36 -12.28 -15.74
CA LEU A 61 4.89 -12.16 -15.70
C LEU A 61 4.18 -13.52 -15.88
N MET A 62 4.93 -14.61 -15.92
CA MET A 62 4.40 -15.94 -16.22
C MET A 62 4.10 -16.71 -14.93
N GLY A 63 2.90 -17.29 -14.85
CA GLY A 63 2.44 -18.05 -13.68
C GLY A 63 1.88 -17.17 -12.57
N ASP A 64 1.72 -17.74 -11.38
CA ASP A 64 1.20 -17.00 -10.22
C ASP A 64 2.26 -16.00 -9.70
N PRO A 65 1.84 -14.82 -9.19
CA PRO A 65 2.76 -13.92 -8.52
C PRO A 65 3.39 -14.57 -7.28
N ASP A 66 4.63 -14.18 -7.00
CA ASP A 66 5.36 -14.63 -5.83
C ASP A 66 4.58 -14.34 -4.52
N PRO A 67 4.52 -15.28 -3.56
CA PRO A 67 3.77 -15.12 -2.31
C PRO A 67 4.15 -13.86 -1.51
N ASP A 68 5.43 -13.46 -1.48
CA ASP A 68 5.85 -12.25 -0.78
C ASP A 68 5.31 -11.01 -1.49
N THR A 69 5.18 -11.06 -2.82
CA THR A 69 4.58 -9.96 -3.60
C THR A 69 3.10 -9.82 -3.32
N LEU A 70 2.36 -10.93 -3.23
CA LEU A 70 0.95 -10.93 -2.82
C LEU A 70 0.78 -10.41 -1.39
N TRP A 71 1.64 -10.86 -0.48
CA TRP A 71 1.62 -10.42 0.92
C TRP A 71 1.89 -8.91 1.05
N ARG A 72 2.88 -8.37 0.32
CA ARG A 72 3.13 -6.92 0.26
C ARG A 72 1.93 -6.15 -0.30
N LEU A 73 1.28 -6.68 -1.33
CA LEU A 73 0.07 -6.09 -1.90
C LEU A 73 -1.07 -6.05 -0.86
N ASP A 74 -1.25 -7.11 -0.08
CA ASP A 74 -2.26 -7.17 0.97
C ASP A 74 -1.97 -6.17 2.10
N LEU A 75 -0.72 -6.09 2.58
CA LEU A 75 -0.32 -5.08 3.58
C LEU A 75 -0.51 -3.64 3.08
N PHE A 76 -0.23 -3.40 1.79
CA PHE A 76 -0.49 -2.10 1.15
C PHE A 76 -1.97 -1.71 1.22
N HIS A 77 -2.88 -2.64 0.88
CA HIS A 77 -4.31 -2.38 0.94
C HIS A 77 -4.83 -2.28 2.39
N ASN A 78 -4.30 -3.07 3.32
CA ASN A 78 -4.61 -2.94 4.75
C ASN A 78 -4.23 -1.56 5.29
N ALA A 79 -3.05 -1.06 4.92
CA ALA A 79 -2.59 0.27 5.33
C ALA A 79 -3.51 1.39 4.81
N ILE A 80 -4.02 1.25 3.58
CA ILE A 80 -5.05 2.16 3.03
C ILE A 80 -6.32 2.09 3.89
N GLY A 81 -6.81 0.89 4.19
CA GLY A 81 -8.02 0.70 5.02
C GLY A 81 -7.89 1.37 6.39
N LEU A 82 -6.80 1.14 7.10
CA LEU A 82 -6.53 1.75 8.41
C LEU A 82 -6.36 3.27 8.34
N ALA A 83 -5.74 3.79 7.27
CA ALA A 83 -5.62 5.23 7.07
C ALA A 83 -7.00 5.88 6.83
N ILE A 84 -7.89 5.24 6.07
CA ILE A 84 -9.27 5.70 5.90
C ILE A 84 -10.02 5.64 7.24
N GLU A 85 -9.94 4.53 7.97
CA GLU A 85 -10.58 4.37 9.27
C GLU A 85 -10.14 5.44 10.27
N ARG A 86 -8.83 5.78 10.30
CA ARG A 86 -8.31 6.85 11.16
C ARG A 86 -9.00 8.19 10.87
N ALA A 87 -9.25 8.49 9.60
CA ALA A 87 -9.87 9.73 9.14
C ALA A 87 -11.39 9.76 9.33
N THR A 88 -12.08 8.64 9.11
CA THR A 88 -13.56 8.59 9.03
C THR A 88 -14.24 7.88 10.19
N LYS A 89 -13.48 7.17 11.03
CA LYS A 89 -13.98 6.26 12.09
C LYS A 89 -14.81 5.07 11.57
N CYS A 90 -14.82 4.85 10.26
CA CYS A 90 -15.44 3.68 9.65
C CYS A 90 -14.39 2.59 9.50
N MET A 91 -14.63 1.40 10.06
CA MET A 91 -13.71 0.27 9.91
C MET A 91 -13.68 -0.17 8.45
N VAL A 92 -12.51 -0.07 7.80
CA VAL A 92 -12.34 -0.41 6.38
C VAL A 92 -11.46 -1.63 6.23
N SER A 93 -11.98 -2.68 5.58
CA SER A 93 -11.25 -3.92 5.32
C SER A 93 -11.12 -4.20 3.83
N PRO A 94 -9.96 -4.68 3.35
CA PRO A 94 -9.81 -5.12 1.97
C PRO A 94 -10.29 -6.56 1.76
N MET A 95 -10.76 -6.83 0.56
CA MET A 95 -11.01 -8.18 0.04
C MET A 95 -10.36 -8.29 -1.34
N THR A 96 -9.40 -9.20 -1.48
CA THR A 96 -8.68 -9.44 -2.73
C THR A 96 -9.10 -10.78 -3.31
N LYS A 97 -9.47 -10.79 -4.59
CA LYS A 97 -9.55 -12.01 -5.40
C LYS A 97 -8.52 -11.92 -6.53
N MET A 98 -7.53 -12.79 -6.46
CA MET A 98 -6.58 -13.01 -7.56
C MET A 98 -7.05 -14.15 -8.47
N SER A 99 -6.78 -14.01 -9.76
CA SER A 99 -6.73 -15.12 -10.71
C SER A 99 -5.29 -15.61 -10.85
N HIS A 100 -5.12 -16.69 -11.61
CA HIS A 100 -3.82 -17.07 -12.12
C HIS A 100 -3.28 -15.94 -13.03
N GLU A 101 -1.96 -15.85 -13.19
CA GLU A 101 -1.27 -14.85 -14.05
C GLU A 101 -1.26 -13.39 -13.54
N GLY A 102 -1.52 -13.16 -12.25
CA GLY A 102 -1.33 -11.83 -11.66
C GLY A 102 -2.38 -10.78 -12.05
N PHE A 103 -3.55 -11.23 -12.48
CA PHE A 103 -4.76 -10.42 -12.60
C PHE A 103 -5.65 -10.60 -11.38
N GLY A 104 -6.49 -9.61 -11.09
CA GLY A 104 -7.42 -9.72 -9.98
C GLY A 104 -8.20 -8.46 -9.71
N ARG A 105 -8.83 -8.45 -8.54
CA ARG A 105 -9.56 -7.30 -8.02
C ARG A 105 -9.37 -7.22 -6.51
N THR A 106 -9.02 -6.05 -6.03
CA THR A 106 -9.12 -5.71 -4.60
C THR A 106 -10.18 -4.65 -4.43
N VAL A 107 -11.11 -4.89 -3.52
CA VAL A 107 -12.07 -3.89 -3.05
C VAL A 107 -11.78 -3.60 -1.58
N LEU A 108 -11.91 -2.35 -1.17
CA LEU A 108 -11.96 -1.99 0.26
C LEU A 108 -13.40 -1.65 0.61
N THR A 109 -13.88 -2.17 1.74
CA THR A 109 -15.27 -2.08 2.14
C THR A 109 -15.43 -1.59 3.56
N THR A 110 -16.52 -0.85 3.82
CA THR A 110 -17.00 -0.52 5.16
C THR A 110 -18.52 -0.54 5.17
N GLY A 111 -19.14 -1.06 6.23
CA GLY A 111 -20.58 -1.35 6.24
C GLY A 111 -20.98 -2.20 5.03
N ARG A 112 -21.77 -1.62 4.11
CA ARG A 112 -22.12 -2.22 2.81
C ARG A 112 -21.59 -1.45 1.60
N LEU A 113 -20.65 -0.54 1.81
CA LEU A 113 -20.09 0.34 0.78
C LEU A 113 -18.72 -0.18 0.31
N ILE A 114 -18.50 -0.24 -1.00
CA ILE A 114 -17.15 -0.35 -1.58
C ILE A 114 -16.58 1.07 -1.67
N VAL A 115 -15.53 1.35 -0.91
CA VAL A 115 -14.91 2.69 -0.81
C VAL A 115 -13.72 2.85 -1.75
N VAL A 116 -13.04 1.75 -2.11
CA VAL A 116 -12.01 1.72 -3.16
C VAL A 116 -12.23 0.47 -4.00
N ASN A 117 -12.12 0.61 -5.33
CA ASN A 117 -12.28 -0.49 -6.27
C ASN A 117 -11.11 -0.55 -7.24
N ARG A 118 -10.21 -1.53 -7.07
CA ARG A 118 -8.98 -1.64 -7.85
C ARG A 118 -8.97 -2.94 -8.65
N HIS A 119 -8.93 -2.80 -9.98
CA HIS A 119 -8.58 -3.91 -10.86
C HIS A 119 -7.07 -4.06 -10.94
N LEU A 120 -6.58 -5.26 -10.67
CA LEU A 120 -5.16 -5.59 -10.60
C LEU A 120 -4.73 -6.26 -11.90
N ARG A 121 -3.55 -5.85 -12.39
CA ARG A 121 -2.86 -6.42 -13.55
C ARG A 121 -1.38 -6.42 -13.27
N ASP A 122 -0.65 -7.37 -13.85
CA ASP A 122 0.80 -7.48 -13.73
C ASP A 122 1.27 -7.46 -12.26
N VAL A 123 0.56 -8.15 -11.35
CA VAL A 123 0.85 -8.09 -9.91
C VAL A 123 2.26 -8.56 -9.57
N HIS A 124 2.89 -9.41 -10.39
CA HIS A 124 4.32 -9.77 -10.25
C HIS A 124 5.22 -8.54 -10.20
N ARG A 125 4.79 -7.42 -10.81
CA ARG A 125 5.52 -6.15 -10.91
C ARG A 125 5.11 -5.15 -9.83
N PHE A 126 4.40 -5.57 -8.79
CA PHE A 126 3.96 -4.67 -7.73
C PHE A 126 5.16 -4.00 -7.05
N GLY A 127 5.20 -2.66 -7.14
CA GLY A 127 6.23 -1.81 -6.57
C GLY A 127 6.19 -0.40 -7.17
N PHE A 128 6.90 0.53 -6.55
CA PHE A 128 6.89 1.96 -6.84
C PHE A 128 8.30 2.47 -7.11
N PRO A 129 8.50 3.50 -7.96
CA PRO A 129 9.84 3.95 -8.33
C PRO A 129 10.57 4.71 -7.22
N SER A 130 9.86 5.18 -6.20
CA SER A 130 10.41 5.90 -5.04
C SER A 130 9.42 5.90 -3.88
N LEU A 131 9.89 6.27 -2.68
CA LEU A 131 9.04 6.46 -1.50
C LEU A 131 7.94 7.50 -1.75
N ALA A 132 8.28 8.61 -2.42
CA ALA A 132 7.31 9.62 -2.81
C ALA A 132 6.17 9.05 -3.66
N LYS A 133 6.47 8.19 -4.63
CA LYS A 133 5.45 7.55 -5.49
C LYS A 133 4.65 6.47 -4.78
N LEU A 134 5.25 5.78 -3.81
CA LEU A 134 4.51 4.88 -2.89
C LEU A 134 3.50 5.68 -2.05
N ALA A 135 3.95 6.77 -1.44
CA ALA A 135 3.12 7.64 -0.61
C ALA A 135 1.98 8.29 -1.41
N GLU A 136 2.28 8.84 -2.59
CA GLU A 136 1.30 9.42 -3.51
C GLU A 136 0.20 8.40 -3.89
N ALA A 137 0.59 7.18 -4.26
CA ALA A 137 -0.35 6.14 -4.66
C ALA A 137 -1.26 5.70 -3.50
N GLY A 138 -0.71 5.50 -2.30
CA GLY A 138 -1.50 5.16 -1.12
C GLY A 138 -2.46 6.28 -0.73
N ASN A 139 -1.97 7.53 -0.64
CA ASN A 139 -2.77 8.70 -0.29
C ASN A 139 -3.92 8.95 -1.28
N LYS A 140 -3.71 8.68 -2.58
CA LYS A 140 -4.77 8.75 -3.58
C LYS A 140 -5.94 7.83 -3.22
N TYR A 141 -5.66 6.58 -2.87
CA TYR A 141 -6.72 5.64 -2.49
C TYR A 141 -7.35 5.95 -1.14
N VAL A 142 -6.58 6.52 -0.19
CA VAL A 142 -7.14 7.02 1.07
C VAL A 142 -8.13 8.15 0.81
N ALA A 143 -7.75 9.15 0.00
CA ALA A 143 -8.63 10.26 -0.37
C ALA A 143 -9.89 9.78 -1.12
N GLU A 144 -9.75 8.82 -2.06
CA GLU A 144 -10.88 8.19 -2.74
C GLU A 144 -11.85 7.53 -1.74
N GLY A 145 -11.32 6.76 -0.79
CA GLY A 145 -12.13 6.06 0.20
C GLY A 145 -12.84 7.00 1.18
N VAL A 146 -12.15 8.05 1.65
CA VAL A 146 -12.75 9.09 2.50
C VAL A 146 -13.89 9.78 1.77
N ALA A 147 -13.67 10.21 0.52
CA ALA A 147 -14.68 10.89 -0.28
C ALA A 147 -15.91 9.99 -0.54
N MET A 148 -15.70 8.69 -0.74
CA MET A 148 -16.80 7.73 -0.91
C MET A 148 -17.65 7.60 0.36
N ILE A 149 -17.02 7.58 1.54
CA ILE A 149 -17.73 7.51 2.83
C ILE A 149 -18.51 8.79 3.09
N GLU A 150 -17.90 9.96 2.87
CA GLU A 150 -18.56 11.26 3.06
C GLU A 150 -19.77 11.42 2.13
N LYS A 151 -19.71 10.84 0.92
CA LYS A 151 -20.78 10.89 -0.05
C LYS A 151 -21.94 9.95 0.26
N TYR A 152 -21.68 8.80 0.90
CA TYR A 152 -22.67 7.76 1.19
C TYR A 152 -22.61 7.27 2.65
N PRO A 153 -22.76 8.17 3.63
CA PRO A 153 -22.59 7.83 5.05
C PRO A 153 -23.56 6.76 5.52
N GLU A 154 -24.79 6.76 5.02
CA GLU A 154 -25.82 5.78 5.36
C GLU A 154 -25.46 4.35 4.96
N VAL A 155 -24.68 4.17 3.89
CA VAL A 155 -24.21 2.86 3.43
C VAL A 155 -22.92 2.45 4.14
N ALA A 156 -22.06 3.43 4.44
CA ALA A 156 -20.80 3.22 5.15
C ALA A 156 -21.03 2.79 6.61
N HIS A 157 -22.02 3.38 7.29
CA HIS A 157 -22.39 3.05 8.68
C HIS A 157 -23.45 1.95 8.78
N TYR A 158 -23.76 1.28 7.66
CA TYR A 158 -24.76 0.23 7.65
C TYR A 158 -24.23 -1.04 8.34
N GLY A 159 -24.84 -1.41 9.46
CA GLY A 159 -24.50 -2.60 10.24
C GLY A 159 -25.16 -2.61 11.61
#